data_AF-A0AAU2X884-F1
#
_entry.id   AF-A0AAU2X884-F1
#
_cell.length_a   1.000
_cell.length_b   1.000
_cell.length_c   1.000
_cell.angle_alpha   90.00
_cell.angle_beta   90.00
_cell.angle_gamma   90.00
#
_symmetry.space_group_name_H-M   'P 1'
#
loop_
_entity.id
_entity.type
_entity.pdbx_description
1 polymer ?
#
loop_
_entity_poly.entity_id
_entity_poly.type
_entity_poly.pdbx_seq_one_letter_code
_entity_poly.pdbx_strand_id
1 'polypeptide(L)'
;MRRNPQQDHSDPDLLAGHDEIVRRFAAACTARDTVGLRAMLAADAIAVSDGGGKVRAEAEPTHGAAAVAVHVRNLLGEPPHPVVRVASVNGRAGLLVAAEGQVAAVVSLSVAAAEVAAVWITLNPDKLRAWQRRLPRPAPPGPPASPERRTNP
;
A
#
# COMPACT_ATOMS: atom_id res chain seq x y z
N MET A 1 44.08 -3.09 11.09
CA MET A 1 43.15 -4.10 11.65
C MET A 1 41.72 -3.61 11.40
N ARG A 2 40.95 -4.38 10.60
CA ARG A 2 39.49 -4.37 10.38
C ARG A 2 38.82 -3.06 9.89
N ARG A 3 38.80 -2.86 8.56
CA ARG A 3 37.80 -1.98 7.90
C ARG A 3 36.51 -2.77 7.73
N ASN A 4 35.44 -2.27 8.35
CA ASN A 4 34.07 -2.75 8.25
C ASN A 4 33.52 -2.36 6.87
N PRO A 5 33.15 -3.29 5.97
CA PRO A 5 32.48 -2.94 4.73
C PRO A 5 31.00 -2.72 5.06
N GLN A 6 30.65 -1.52 5.49
CA GLN A 6 29.26 -1.08 5.58
C GLN A 6 28.78 -0.71 4.17
N GLN A 7 28.59 -1.76 3.37
CA GLN A 7 27.52 -1.95 2.40
C GLN A 7 26.57 -0.74 2.20
N ASP A 8 27.01 0.24 1.42
CA ASP A 8 26.16 1.30 0.86
C ASP A 8 25.54 0.76 -0.45
N HIS A 9 24.48 -0.04 -0.32
CA HIS A 9 23.78 -0.70 -1.44
C HIS A 9 22.82 0.23 -2.20
N SER A 10 23.13 1.52 -2.32
CA SER A 10 22.33 2.43 -3.15
C SER A 10 22.71 2.26 -4.62
N ASP A 11 22.57 1.04 -5.15
CA ASP A 11 22.72 0.79 -6.58
C ASP A 11 21.47 1.39 -7.29
N PRO A 12 21.64 2.44 -8.10
CA PRO A 12 20.52 3.17 -8.68
C PRO A 12 19.73 2.31 -9.68
N ASP A 13 20.35 1.31 -10.32
CA ASP A 13 19.67 0.38 -11.23
C ASP A 13 18.76 -0.59 -10.47
N LEU A 14 19.18 -1.03 -9.28
CA LEU A 14 18.33 -1.83 -8.39
C LEU A 14 17.14 -1.02 -7.85
N LEU A 15 17.33 0.29 -7.62
CA LEU A 15 16.26 1.18 -7.18
C LEU A 15 15.26 1.48 -8.32
N ALA A 16 15.75 1.70 -9.54
CA ALA A 16 14.91 1.89 -10.72
C ALA A 16 14.08 0.64 -11.04
N GLY A 17 14.67 -0.55 -10.94
CA GLY A 17 13.96 -1.83 -11.09
C GLY A 17 12.90 -2.04 -9.99
N HIS A 18 13.22 -1.70 -8.74
CA HIS A 18 12.27 -1.74 -7.62
C HIS A 18 11.07 -0.81 -7.85
N ASP A 19 11.32 0.44 -8.27
CA ASP A 19 10.28 1.44 -8.52
C ASP A 19 9.31 1.01 -9.62
N GLU A 20 9.81 0.39 -10.69
CA GLU A 20 8.97 -0.13 -11.77
C GLU A 20 8.07 -1.30 -11.29
N ILE A 21 8.62 -2.23 -10.51
CA ILE A 21 7.84 -3.31 -9.91
C ILE A 21 6.77 -2.76 -8.96
N VAL A 22 7.10 -1.76 -8.14
CA VAL A 22 6.13 -1.12 -7.25
C VAL A 22 5.01 -0.43 -8.04
N ARG A 23 5.33 0.25 -9.15
CA ARG A 23 4.32 0.87 -10.02
C ARG A 23 3.40 -0.16 -10.66
N ARG A 24 3.94 -1.26 -11.17
CA ARG A 24 3.12 -2.37 -11.69
C ARG A 24 2.25 -2.98 -10.61
N PHE A 25 2.79 -3.17 -9.41
CA PHE A 25 2.03 -3.70 -8.28
C PHE A 25 0.90 -2.74 -7.88
N ALA A 26 1.17 -1.42 -7.88
CA ALA A 26 0.16 -0.40 -7.65
C ALA A 26 -0.96 -0.48 -8.69
N ALA A 27 -0.61 -0.61 -9.97
CA ALA A 27 -1.57 -0.74 -11.06
C ALA A 27 -2.41 -2.01 -10.93
N ALA A 28 -1.80 -3.15 -10.57
CA ALA A 28 -2.49 -4.40 -10.32
C ALA A 28 -3.45 -4.31 -9.12
N CYS A 29 -3.05 -3.61 -8.05
CA CYS A 29 -3.91 -3.27 -6.92
C CYS A 29 -5.11 -2.42 -7.35
N THR A 30 -4.89 -1.35 -8.11
CA THR A 30 -5.97 -0.49 -8.62
C THR A 30 -6.92 -1.25 -9.56
N ALA A 31 -6.39 -2.14 -10.40
CA ALA A 31 -7.16 -3.00 -11.30
C ALA A 31 -7.86 -4.16 -10.57
N ARG A 32 -7.53 -4.41 -9.29
CA ARG A 32 -7.96 -5.58 -8.50
C ARG A 32 -7.61 -6.92 -9.18
N ASP A 33 -6.54 -6.93 -9.95
CA ASP A 33 -6.08 -8.12 -10.66
C ASP A 33 -5.30 -9.03 -9.70
N THR A 34 -6.03 -9.95 -9.05
CA THR A 34 -5.43 -10.91 -8.12
C THR A 34 -4.47 -11.87 -8.84
N VAL A 35 -4.71 -12.16 -10.12
CA VAL A 35 -3.85 -13.02 -10.93
C VAL A 35 -2.55 -12.30 -11.27
N GLY A 36 -2.64 -11.05 -11.70
CA GLY A 36 -1.49 -10.17 -11.95
C GLY A 36 -0.66 -9.93 -10.68
N LEU A 37 -1.31 -9.69 -9.54
CA LEU A 37 -0.62 -9.56 -8.24
C LEU A 37 0.14 -10.84 -7.89
N ARG A 38 -0.50 -12.01 -8.04
CA ARG A 38 0.14 -13.30 -7.78
C ARG A 38 1.32 -13.56 -8.70
N ALA A 39 1.22 -13.20 -9.98
CA ALA A 39 2.29 -13.39 -10.95
C ALA A 39 3.54 -12.55 -10.65
N MET A 40 3.39 -11.47 -9.88
CA MET A 40 4.50 -10.61 -9.45
C MET A 40 5.11 -11.00 -8.10
N LEU A 41 4.49 -11.93 -7.37
CA LEU A 41 4.91 -12.37 -6.05
C LEU A 41 5.79 -13.61 -6.16
N ALA A 42 6.88 -13.65 -5.41
CA ALA A 42 7.69 -14.85 -5.26
C ALA A 42 6.85 -16.00 -4.68
N ALA A 43 7.19 -17.24 -5.02
CA ALA A 43 6.42 -18.40 -4.57
C ALA A 43 6.31 -18.50 -3.04
N ASP A 44 7.37 -18.09 -2.33
CA ASP A 44 7.52 -18.04 -0.89
C ASP A 44 7.26 -16.64 -0.31
N ALA A 45 6.63 -15.75 -1.08
CA ALA A 45 6.38 -14.38 -0.66
C ALA A 45 5.62 -14.32 0.67
N ILE A 46 6.01 -13.39 1.53
CA ILE A 46 5.36 -13.18 2.82
C ILE A 46 4.62 -11.85 2.87
N ALA A 47 3.49 -11.82 3.56
CA ALA A 47 2.83 -10.59 3.95
C ALA A 47 2.79 -10.46 5.48
N VAL A 48 3.21 -9.31 5.98
CA VAL A 48 3.17 -8.99 7.41
C VAL A 48 2.30 -7.77 7.60
N SER A 49 1.28 -7.88 8.44
CA SER A 49 0.39 -6.76 8.74
C SER A 49 0.65 -6.24 10.16
N ASP A 50 0.95 -4.96 10.29
CA ASP A 50 1.10 -4.29 11.58
C ASP A 50 -0.12 -3.42 11.87
N GLY A 51 -1.07 -3.98 12.61
CA GLY A 51 -2.24 -3.26 13.14
C GLY A 51 -2.00 -2.55 14.47
N GLY A 52 -0.82 -2.73 15.09
CA GLY A 52 -0.49 -2.15 16.39
C GLY A 52 -1.47 -2.49 17.53
N GLY A 53 -2.21 -3.60 17.41
CA GLY A 53 -3.27 -4.00 18.36
C GLY A 53 -4.56 -3.18 18.28
N LYS A 54 -4.66 -2.23 17.33
CA LYS A 54 -5.83 -1.34 17.15
C LYS A 54 -6.68 -1.70 15.93
N VAL A 55 -6.06 -2.31 14.93
CA VAL A 55 -6.72 -2.87 13.74
C VAL A 55 -6.52 -4.37 13.77
N ARG A 56 -7.53 -5.14 13.33
CA ARG A 56 -7.38 -6.59 13.10
C ARG A 56 -6.32 -6.80 12.03
N ALA A 57 -5.11 -7.10 12.47
CA ALA A 57 -4.03 -7.62 11.66
C ALA A 57 -3.80 -9.06 12.10
N GLU A 58 -3.55 -9.96 11.14
CA GLU A 58 -3.07 -11.29 11.47
C GLU A 58 -1.76 -11.16 12.24
N ALA A 59 -1.71 -11.80 13.42
CA ALA A 59 -0.51 -11.84 14.24
C ALA A 59 0.59 -12.70 13.59
N GLU A 60 0.18 -13.61 12.71
CA GLU A 60 1.08 -14.45 11.94
C GLU A 60 1.27 -13.90 10.52
N PRO A 61 2.49 -13.99 9.96
CA PRO A 61 2.73 -13.65 8.58
C PRO A 61 1.94 -14.58 7.64
N THR A 62 1.33 -14.00 6.60
CA THR A 62 0.73 -14.76 5.52
C THR A 62 1.83 -15.26 4.59
N HIS A 63 1.91 -16.57 4.33
CA HIS A 63 2.93 -17.16 3.47
C HIS A 63 2.36 -17.61 2.12
N GLY A 64 3.12 -17.35 1.05
CA GLY A 64 2.88 -17.82 -0.30
C GLY A 64 2.16 -16.80 -1.20
N ALA A 65 2.58 -16.73 -2.46
CA ALA A 65 2.08 -15.76 -3.45
C ALA A 65 0.54 -15.69 -3.53
N ALA A 66 -0.15 -16.84 -3.52
CA ALA A 66 -1.60 -16.88 -3.65
C ALA A 66 -2.30 -16.30 -2.41
N ALA A 67 -1.84 -16.66 -1.22
CA ALA A 67 -2.41 -16.17 0.03
C ALA A 67 -2.13 -14.67 0.21
N VAL A 68 -0.91 -14.22 -0.12
CA VAL A 68 -0.55 -12.80 -0.12
C VAL A 68 -1.40 -11.99 -1.11
N ALA A 69 -1.62 -12.48 -2.33
CA ALA A 69 -2.46 -11.79 -3.31
C ALA A 69 -3.92 -11.64 -2.83
N VAL A 70 -4.48 -12.69 -2.21
CA VAL A 70 -5.82 -12.63 -1.59
C VAL A 70 -5.84 -11.66 -0.41
N HIS A 71 -4.81 -11.66 0.42
CA HIS A 71 -4.70 -10.75 1.56
C HIS A 71 -4.67 -9.28 1.11
N VAL A 72 -3.86 -8.96 0.11
CA VAL A 72 -3.82 -7.61 -0.49
C VAL A 72 -5.16 -7.23 -1.11
N ARG A 73 -5.83 -8.15 -1.81
CA ARG A 73 -7.18 -7.90 -2.34
C ARG A 73 -8.18 -7.59 -1.23
N ASN A 74 -8.14 -8.35 -0.13
CA ASN A 74 -9.04 -8.16 1.01
C ASN A 74 -8.77 -6.82 1.72
N LEU A 75 -7.50 -6.39 1.77
CA LEU A 75 -7.13 -5.06 2.29
C LEU A 75 -7.79 -3.92 1.48
N LEU A 76 -7.90 -4.09 0.16
CA LEU A 76 -8.54 -3.11 -0.73
C LEU A 76 -10.08 -3.13 -0.62
N GLY A 77 -10.64 -4.14 0.04
CA GLY A 77 -12.05 -4.18 0.45
C GLY A 77 -13.07 -4.08 -0.68
N GLU A 78 -14.32 -3.88 -0.25
CA GLU A 78 -15.50 -3.66 -1.10
C GLU A 78 -15.70 -2.16 -1.37
N PRO A 79 -16.47 -1.79 -2.41
CA PRO A 79 -16.66 -0.39 -2.77
C PRO A 79 -17.38 0.42 -1.65
N PRO A 80 -17.07 1.72 -1.49
CA PRO A 80 -16.19 2.53 -2.34
C PRO A 80 -14.71 2.16 -2.16
N HIS A 81 -14.03 1.87 -3.27
CA HIS A 81 -12.66 1.35 -3.23
C HIS A 81 -11.67 2.41 -2.74
N PRO A 82 -10.69 2.02 -1.92
CA PRO A 82 -9.64 2.93 -1.49
C PRO A 82 -8.76 3.31 -2.68
N VAL A 83 -8.27 4.55 -2.64
CA VAL A 83 -7.32 5.09 -3.60
C VAL A 83 -5.93 4.56 -3.28
N VAL A 84 -5.32 3.84 -4.22
CA VAL A 84 -3.93 3.36 -4.13
C VAL A 84 -3.02 4.32 -4.89
N ARG A 85 -1.93 4.77 -4.26
CA ARG A 85 -0.92 5.65 -4.88
C ARG A 85 0.49 5.18 -4.57
N VAL A 86 1.39 5.33 -5.52
CA VAL A 86 2.83 5.15 -5.27
C VAL A 86 3.34 6.34 -4.46
N ALA A 87 4.05 6.07 -3.37
CA ALA A 87 4.66 7.08 -2.51
C ALA A 87 6.04 6.62 -2.06
N SER A 88 6.92 7.57 -1.73
CA SER A 88 8.23 7.22 -1.14
C SER A 88 8.05 6.82 0.33
N VAL A 89 8.27 5.53 0.61
CA VAL A 89 8.24 4.89 1.93
C VAL A 89 9.65 4.52 2.35
N ASN A 90 10.14 5.14 3.43
CA ASN A 90 11.51 4.98 3.93
C ASN A 90 12.60 5.17 2.85
N GLY A 91 12.39 6.10 1.91
CA GLY A 91 13.36 6.38 0.84
C GLY A 91 13.26 5.44 -0.37
N ARG A 92 12.32 4.50 -0.40
CA ARG A 92 12.08 3.58 -1.54
C ARG A 92 10.63 3.71 -2.01
N ALA A 93 10.32 3.29 -3.24
CA ALA A 93 8.93 3.26 -3.66
C ALA A 93 8.12 2.24 -2.83
N GLY A 94 6.97 2.69 -2.35
CA GLY A 94 5.93 1.89 -1.70
C GLY A 94 4.55 2.40 -2.11
N LEU A 95 3.51 1.91 -1.43
CA LEU A 95 2.12 2.26 -1.73
C LEU A 95 1.48 2.90 -0.51
N LEU A 96 0.63 3.88 -0.80
CA LEU A 96 -0.26 4.51 0.15
C LEU A 96 -1.69 4.18 -0.27
N VAL A 97 -2.45 3.62 0.66
CA VAL A 97 -3.86 3.26 0.48
C VAL A 97 -4.68 4.25 1.30
N ALA A 98 -5.54 5.00 0.63
CA ALA A 98 -6.39 6.01 1.25
C ALA A 98 -7.87 5.70 1.03
N ALA A 99 -8.64 5.64 2.11
CA ALA A 99 -10.10 5.50 2.08
C ALA A 99 -10.73 6.77 2.64
N GLU A 100 -11.79 7.28 2.01
CA GLU A 100 -12.53 8.45 2.48
C GLU A 100 -11.66 9.69 2.80
N GLY A 101 -10.57 9.88 2.04
CA GLY A 101 -9.63 10.99 2.25
C GLY A 101 -8.70 10.83 3.46
N GLN A 102 -8.65 9.64 4.08
CA GLN A 102 -7.73 9.29 5.17
C GLN A 102 -6.80 8.15 4.75
N VAL A 103 -5.57 8.14 5.27
CA VAL A 103 -4.65 7.02 5.03
C VAL A 103 -5.17 5.81 5.81
N ALA A 104 -5.58 4.77 5.10
CA ALA A 104 -6.08 3.52 5.66
C ALA A 104 -4.96 2.49 5.84
N ALA A 105 -3.99 2.47 4.92
CA ALA A 105 -2.82 1.61 5.01
C ALA A 105 -1.60 2.20 4.28
N VAL A 106 -0.41 1.79 4.70
CA VAL A 106 0.84 2.00 3.95
C VAL A 106 1.45 0.64 3.69
N VAL A 107 1.77 0.36 2.42
CA VAL A 107 2.36 -0.90 1.99
C VAL A 107 3.79 -0.68 1.54
N SER A 108 4.73 -1.41 2.11
CA SER A 108 6.12 -1.46 1.65
C SER A 108 6.39 -2.81 1.01
N LEU A 109 7.13 -2.81 -0.09
CA LEU A 109 7.47 -4.02 -0.84
C LEU A 109 8.97 -4.29 -0.71
N SER A 110 9.37 -5.56 -0.60
CA SER A 110 10.73 -5.99 -0.88
C SER A 110 10.75 -6.68 -2.22
N VAL A 111 11.55 -6.17 -3.15
CA VAL A 111 11.75 -6.78 -4.46
C VAL A 111 13.11 -7.47 -4.46
N ALA A 112 13.12 -8.74 -4.86
CA ALA A 112 14.33 -9.55 -5.05
C ALA A 112 14.23 -10.22 -6.43
N ALA A 113 15.29 -10.14 -7.23
CA ALA A 113 15.34 -10.76 -8.56
C ALA A 113 14.11 -10.46 -9.47
N ALA A 114 13.59 -9.23 -9.41
CA ALA A 114 12.39 -8.76 -10.12
C ALA A 114 11.03 -9.32 -9.65
N GLU A 115 11.00 -10.05 -8.53
CA GLU A 115 9.78 -10.53 -7.88
C GLU A 115 9.60 -9.92 -6.50
N VAL A 116 8.35 -9.79 -6.04
CA VAL A 116 8.03 -9.30 -4.70
C VAL A 116 8.19 -10.45 -3.69
N ALA A 117 9.23 -10.38 -2.87
CA ALA A 117 9.53 -11.37 -1.84
C ALA A 117 8.80 -11.10 -0.52
N ALA A 118 8.52 -9.83 -0.20
CA ALA A 118 7.84 -9.48 1.04
C ALA A 118 6.95 -8.24 0.88
N VAL A 119 5.83 -8.25 1.60
CA VAL A 119 4.83 -7.19 1.63
C VAL A 119 4.58 -6.80 3.09
N TRP A 120 4.96 -5.60 3.50
CA TRP A 120 4.65 -5.08 4.83
C TRP A 120 3.50 -4.10 4.76
N ILE A 121 2.40 -4.42 5.43
CA ILE A 121 1.17 -3.64 5.46
C ILE A 121 1.08 -2.98 6.83
N THR A 122 1.28 -1.67 6.89
CA THR A 122 1.08 -0.90 8.12
C THR A 122 -0.36 -0.41 8.16
N LEU A 123 -1.12 -0.90 9.14
CA LEU A 123 -2.51 -0.52 9.44
C LEU A 123 -2.60 0.29 10.74
N ASN A 124 -1.53 0.34 11.54
CA ASN A 124 -1.52 1.03 12.83
C ASN A 124 -1.80 2.54 12.67
N PRO A 125 -2.95 3.04 13.16
CA PRO A 125 -3.36 4.43 12.96
C PRO A 125 -2.37 5.44 13.55
N ASP A 126 -1.63 5.10 14.62
CA ASP A 126 -0.61 6.01 15.19
C ASP A 126 0.55 6.23 14.22
N LYS A 127 0.96 5.17 13.51
CA LYS A 127 1.98 5.23 12.47
C LYS A 127 1.44 5.96 11.23
N LEU A 128 0.17 5.76 10.90
CA LEU A 128 -0.49 6.39 9.75
C LEU A 128 -0.71 7.90 9.92
N ARG A 129 -0.75 8.43 11.15
CA ARG A 129 -0.82 9.89 11.41
C ARG A 129 0.33 10.67 10.75
N ALA A 130 1.52 10.07 10.67
CA ALA A 130 2.65 10.69 9.99
C ALA A 130 2.44 10.80 8.46
N TRP A 131 1.63 9.89 7.90
CA TRP A 131 1.31 9.81 6.48
C TRP A 131 0.12 10.69 6.07
N GLN A 132 -0.79 11.01 6.99
CA GLN A 132 -1.93 11.89 6.73
C GLN A 132 -1.51 13.27 6.18
N ARG A 133 -0.36 13.81 6.63
CA ARG A 133 0.18 15.09 6.11
C ARG A 133 0.67 15.01 4.67
N ARG A 134 0.84 13.81 4.11
CA ARG A 134 1.27 13.58 2.72
C ARG A 134 0.10 13.40 1.77
N LEU A 135 -1.12 13.27 2.28
CA LEU A 135 -2.31 13.38 1.44
C LEU A 135 -2.58 14.86 1.13
N PRO A 136 -2.93 15.22 -0.12
CA PRO A 136 -3.56 16.51 -0.35
C PRO A 136 -4.81 16.58 0.53
N ARG A 137 -5.04 17.73 1.16
CA ARG A 137 -6.22 17.96 2.02
C ARG A 137 -7.45 17.49 1.24
N PRO A 138 -8.31 16.62 1.80
CA PRO A 138 -9.52 16.23 1.11
C PRO A 138 -10.27 17.50 0.70
N ALA A 139 -10.77 17.52 -0.55
CA ALA A 139 -11.62 18.62 -0.98
C ALA A 139 -12.73 18.76 0.08
N PRO A 140 -13.02 19.99 0.55
CA PRO A 140 -14.12 20.17 1.49
C PRO A 140 -15.37 19.52 0.88
N PRO A 141 -16.22 18.86 1.68
CA PRO A 141 -17.49 18.36 1.15
C PRO A 141 -18.15 19.52 0.41
N GLY A 142 -18.59 19.26 -0.83
CA GLY A 142 -19.30 20.27 -1.62
C GLY A 142 -20.41 20.89 -0.79
N PRO A 143 -20.75 22.18 -1.01
CA PRO A 143 -21.79 22.84 -0.25
C PRO A 143 -23.05 21.96 -0.24
N PRO A 144 -23.76 21.82 0.90
CA PRO A 144 -24.95 21.01 0.97
C PRO A 144 -25.87 21.41 -0.18
N ALA A 145 -26.36 20.42 -0.94
CA ALA A 145 -27.33 20.64 -2.01
C ALA A 145 -28.42 21.54 -1.45
N SER A 146 -28.57 22.72 -2.04
CA SER A 146 -29.54 23.70 -1.59
C SER A 146 -30.91 23.03 -1.58
N PRO A 147 -31.72 23.16 -0.51
CA PRO A 147 -33.04 22.58 -0.50
C PRO A 147 -33.82 23.18 -1.66
N GLU A 148 -34.16 22.31 -2.60
CA GLU A 148 -34.93 22.60 -3.79
C GLU A 148 -36.21 23.29 -3.31
N ARG A 149 -36.38 24.57 -3.68
CA ARG A 149 -37.64 25.28 -3.40
C ARG A 149 -38.73 24.53 -4.15
N ARG A 150 -39.45 23.67 -3.45
CA ARG A 150 -40.78 23.20 -3.87
C ARG A 150 -41.69 24.42 -3.85
N THR A 151 -41.78 25.08 -4.99
CA THR A 151 -42.93 25.93 -5.32
C THR A 151 -44.14 24.99 -5.38
N ASN A 152 -45.03 25.11 -4.40
CA ASN A 152 -46.33 24.46 -4.41
C ASN A 152 -47.33 25.40 -5.11
N PRO A 153 -48.13 24.93 -6.09
CA PRO A 153 -49.27 25.69 -6.62
C PRO A 153 -50.42 25.77 -5.62
#